data_AF-A0A7R8UGT7-F1
#
_entry.id   AF-A0A7R8UGT7-F1
#
_cell.length_a   1.000
_cell.length_b   1.000
_cell.length_c   1.000
_cell.angle_alpha   90.00
_cell.angle_beta   90.00
_cell.angle_gamma   90.00
#
_symmetry.space_group_name_H-M   'P 1'
#
loop_
_entity.id
_entity.type
_entity.pdbx_description
1 polymer ?
#
loop_
_entity_poly.entity_id
_entity_poly.type
_entity_poly.pdbx_seq_one_letter_code
_entity_poly.pdbx_strand_id
1 'polypeptide(L)'
;MLCAKECIVALYRTHIFQILRSTLTGYNGKDLTSIKINPYTVGTADHMAYITLRAGLHLIAFFFHSRQFRKVAVSSGDDWPEDQVYPTDIAFTLDKRLYIADKDGNLYVTASMNTANDTEIKSNYLGTLLDQPRGLITDEKGYLYYIIPRFGAVVRWNPTRTLNAEGHDVLKFHTDSIIQILFGVRGSVWIAMEKMLTMRDHCLRIMYHFSNNAIL
;
A
#
# COMPACT_ATOMS: atom_id res chain seq x y z
N MET A 1 -22.01 -14.28 -13.87
CA MET A 1 -22.71 -13.63 -12.74
C MET A 1 -21.66 -12.96 -11.87
N LEU A 2 -21.54 -11.63 -11.90
CA LEU A 2 -20.62 -10.87 -11.05
C LEU A 2 -21.25 -10.76 -9.66
N CYS A 3 -20.68 -11.42 -8.64
CA CYS A 3 -21.09 -11.18 -7.25
C CYS A 3 -20.77 -9.72 -6.88
N ALA A 4 -21.77 -9.00 -6.36
CA ALA A 4 -21.55 -7.68 -5.76
C ALA A 4 -20.49 -7.78 -4.66
N LYS A 5 -19.59 -6.78 -4.57
CA LYS A 5 -18.51 -6.77 -3.60
C LYS A 5 -18.80 -5.71 -2.54
N GLU A 6 -18.78 -6.11 -1.28
CA GLU A 6 -19.02 -5.22 -0.15
C GLU A 6 -17.68 -4.68 0.37
N CYS A 7 -17.57 -3.36 0.47
CA CYS A 7 -16.61 -2.71 1.34
C CYS A 7 -17.27 -2.63 2.73
N ILE A 8 -16.67 -3.32 3.69
CA ILE A 8 -17.13 -3.34 5.07
C ILE A 8 -16.12 -2.56 5.90
N VAL A 9 -16.58 -1.46 6.49
CA VAL A 9 -15.81 -0.68 7.45
C VAL A 9 -16.38 -0.94 8.82
N ALA A 10 -15.58 -1.54 9.69
CA ALA A 10 -15.90 -1.67 11.10
C ALA A 10 -15.16 -0.59 11.89
N LEU A 11 -15.90 0.33 12.51
CA LEU A 11 -15.36 1.31 13.42
C LEU A 11 -15.35 0.73 14.83
N TYR A 12 -14.16 0.52 15.38
CA TYR A 12 -13.96 0.13 16.76
C TYR A 12 -13.71 1.39 17.59
N ARG A 13 -14.77 1.94 18.20
CA ARG A 13 -14.64 2.87 19.33
C ARG A 13 -15.06 2.16 20.60
N THR A 14 -14.42 2.53 21.71
CA THR A 14 -14.39 1.82 23.01
C THR A 14 -15.71 1.19 23.47
N HIS A 15 -16.88 1.67 23.06
CA HIS A 15 -18.17 1.06 23.39
C HIS A 15 -19.23 1.06 22.26
N ILE A 16 -18.88 1.38 21.02
CA ILE A 16 -19.83 1.39 19.90
C ILE A 16 -19.21 0.71 18.69
N PHE A 17 -19.86 -0.37 18.25
CA PHE A 17 -19.56 -1.05 17.01
C PHE A 17 -20.47 -0.50 15.91
N GLN A 18 -19.91 0.27 15.00
CA GLN A 18 -20.61 0.70 13.79
C GLN A 18 -20.01 -0.02 12.59
N ILE A 19 -20.86 -0.77 11.89
CA ILE A 19 -20.53 -1.30 10.57
C ILE A 19 -21.11 -0.37 9.51
N LEU A 20 -20.25 0.19 8.67
CA LEU A 20 -20.66 0.80 7.43
C LEU A 20 -20.47 -0.23 6.31
N ARG A 21 -21.51 -0.40 5.50
CA ARG A 21 -21.46 -1.24 4.30
C ARG A 21 -21.69 -0.36 3.09
N SER A 22 -20.85 -0.51 2.08
CA SER A 22 -21.07 0.06 0.76
C SER A 22 -20.70 -0.95 -0.31
N THR A 23 -21.45 -0.97 -1.40
CA THR A 23 -21.28 -1.96 -2.46
C THR A 23 -20.49 -1.35 -3.61
N LEU A 24 -19.35 -1.96 -3.92
CA LEU A 24 -18.58 -1.65 -5.11
C LEU A 24 -19.14 -2.46 -6.29
N THR A 25 -19.75 -1.76 -7.26
CA THR A 25 -20.32 -2.36 -8.47
C THR A 25 -19.42 -2.14 -9.68
N GLY A 26 -19.52 -3.01 -10.69
CA GLY A 26 -18.81 -2.84 -11.96
C GLY A 26 -17.37 -3.33 -11.98
N TYR A 27 -16.93 -4.05 -10.94
CA TYR A 27 -15.58 -4.63 -10.84
C TYR A 27 -15.66 -6.11 -10.51
N ASN A 28 -14.76 -6.91 -11.08
CA ASN A 28 -14.57 -8.29 -10.67
C ASN A 28 -13.69 -8.30 -9.41
N GLY A 29 -14.15 -8.97 -8.34
CA GLY A 29 -13.40 -9.01 -7.08
C GLY A 29 -12.01 -9.64 -7.20
N LYS A 30 -11.76 -10.46 -8.22
CA LYS A 30 -10.43 -11.02 -8.50
C LYS A 30 -9.42 -9.97 -8.98
N ASP A 31 -9.90 -8.80 -9.40
CA ASP A 31 -9.06 -7.73 -9.93
C ASP A 31 -8.61 -6.79 -8.82
N LEU A 32 -9.22 -6.82 -7.63
CA LEU A 32 -8.79 -6.02 -6.47
C LEU A 32 -7.45 -6.54 -5.95
N THR A 33 -6.43 -5.68 -5.86
CA THR A 33 -5.08 -6.11 -5.43
C THR A 33 -4.74 -5.65 -4.01
N SER A 34 -5.09 -4.42 -3.64
CA SER A 34 -4.81 -3.87 -2.31
C SER A 34 -5.89 -2.90 -1.88
N ILE A 35 -6.01 -2.70 -0.56
CA ILE A 35 -6.78 -1.62 0.05
C ILE A 35 -5.91 -0.92 1.08
N LYS A 36 -5.88 0.41 1.03
CA LYS A 36 -5.09 1.25 1.94
C LYS A 36 -5.94 2.39 2.45
N ILE A 37 -5.97 2.57 3.77
CA ILE A 37 -6.66 3.70 4.39
C ILE A 37 -5.70 4.89 4.37
N ASN A 38 -6.16 6.02 3.86
CA ASN A 38 -5.45 7.28 3.98
C ASN A 38 -5.41 7.67 5.48
N PRO A 39 -4.23 7.73 6.09
CA PRO A 39 -4.11 8.08 7.51
C PRO A 39 -4.44 9.56 7.77
N TYR A 40 -4.52 10.39 6.73
CA TYR A 40 -4.88 11.79 6.83
C TYR A 40 -6.36 12.01 6.55
N THR A 41 -6.93 12.97 7.26
CA THR A 41 -8.20 13.56 6.86
C THR A 41 -7.95 14.49 5.69
N VAL A 42 -8.87 14.49 4.71
CA VAL A 42 -8.79 15.39 3.56
C VAL A 42 -10.02 16.29 3.57
N GLY A 43 -9.81 17.61 3.51
CA GLY A 43 -10.88 18.60 3.63
C GLY A 43 -11.57 18.59 5.00
N THR A 44 -12.91 18.65 5.01
CA THR A 44 -13.76 18.80 6.22
C THR A 44 -13.97 17.50 7.01
N ALA A 45 -12.91 16.68 7.15
CA ALA A 45 -12.85 15.45 7.95
C ALA A 45 -13.35 14.13 7.33
N ASP A 46 -13.41 14.00 6.00
CA ASP A 46 -13.64 12.67 5.41
C ASP A 46 -12.34 11.86 5.42
N HIS A 47 -12.40 10.65 5.98
CA HIS A 47 -11.36 9.65 5.77
C HIS A 47 -11.55 9.06 4.37
N MET A 48 -10.49 8.52 3.79
CA MET A 48 -10.57 7.86 2.48
C MET A 48 -9.84 6.53 2.49
N ALA A 49 -10.37 5.55 1.77
CA ALA A 49 -9.66 4.32 1.46
C ALA A 49 -9.42 4.27 -0.05
N TYR A 50 -8.26 3.79 -0.44
CA TYR A 50 -7.89 3.61 -1.83
C TYR A 50 -7.76 2.12 -2.11
N ILE A 51 -8.37 1.69 -3.21
CA ILE A 51 -8.34 0.31 -3.67
C ILE A 51 -7.64 0.30 -5.03
N THR A 52 -6.65 -0.56 -5.17
CA THR A 52 -5.90 -0.76 -6.42
C THR A 52 -6.44 -1.97 -7.19
N LEU A 53 -6.20 -1.98 -8.50
CA LEU A 53 -6.70 -3.00 -9.41
C LEU A 53 -5.55 -3.59 -10.24
N ARG A 54 -5.59 -4.89 -10.52
CA ARG A 54 -4.52 -5.64 -11.22
C ARG A 54 -4.19 -5.09 -12.61
N ALA A 55 -5.18 -4.54 -13.30
CA ALA A 55 -5.05 -4.00 -14.66
C ALA A 55 -5.85 -2.69 -14.82
N GLY A 56 -5.94 -1.90 -13.74
CA GLY A 56 -6.65 -0.62 -13.75
C GLY A 56 -5.69 0.56 -13.89
N LEU A 57 -6.13 1.58 -14.63
CA LEU A 57 -5.44 2.87 -14.78
C LEU A 57 -5.82 3.88 -13.68
N HIS A 58 -6.64 3.43 -12.74
CA HIS A 58 -7.22 4.28 -11.71
C HIS A 58 -7.16 3.57 -10.36
N LEU A 59 -7.00 4.37 -9.32
CA LEU A 59 -7.37 3.99 -7.97
C LEU A 59 -8.88 4.13 -7.82
N ILE A 60 -9.48 3.32 -6.96
CA ILE A 60 -10.84 3.53 -6.49
C ILE A 60 -10.75 4.17 -5.10
N ALA A 61 -11.11 5.44 -4.99
CA ALA A 61 -11.25 6.13 -3.72
C ALA A 61 -12.64 5.87 -3.14
N PHE A 62 -12.69 5.43 -1.89
CA PHE A 62 -13.89 5.32 -1.09
C PHE A 62 -13.90 6.39 -0.01
N PHE A 63 -14.91 7.24 -0.03
CA PHE A 63 -15.12 8.34 0.89
C PHE A 63 -16.04 7.86 2.03
N PHE A 64 -15.54 7.83 3.27
CA PHE A 64 -16.25 7.15 4.36
C PHE A 64 -17.52 7.89 4.79
N HIS A 65 -17.49 9.21 4.83
CA HIS A 65 -18.60 10.07 5.25
C HIS A 65 -19.70 10.07 4.18
N SER A 66 -19.34 10.38 2.93
CA SER A 66 -20.31 10.41 1.83
C SER A 66 -20.73 9.01 1.36
N ARG A 67 -19.96 7.97 1.72
CA ARG A 67 -20.14 6.56 1.32
C ARG A 67 -20.09 6.35 -0.19
N GLN A 68 -19.34 7.19 -0.90
CA GLN A 68 -19.22 7.17 -2.35
C GLN A 68 -17.90 6.56 -2.80
N PHE A 69 -17.94 5.85 -3.93
CA PHE A 69 -16.76 5.45 -4.67
C PHE A 69 -16.49 6.44 -5.80
N ARG A 70 -15.22 6.77 -6.02
CA ARG A 70 -14.77 7.55 -7.18
C ARG A 70 -13.56 6.89 -7.81
N LYS A 71 -13.45 7.02 -9.13
CA LYS A 71 -12.23 6.66 -9.86
C LYS A 71 -11.29 7.85 -9.80
N VAL A 72 -10.03 7.58 -9.51
CA VAL A 72 -8.97 8.58 -9.48
C VAL A 72 -7.87 8.11 -10.43
N ALA A 73 -7.69 8.82 -11.54
CA ALA A 73 -6.63 8.52 -12.50
C ALA A 73 -5.26 8.75 -11.86
N VAL A 74 -4.25 8.00 -12.30
CA VAL A 74 -2.86 8.24 -11.91
C VAL A 74 -2.05 8.54 -13.16
N SER A 75 -1.31 9.63 -13.14
CA SER A 75 -0.46 10.06 -14.24
C SER A 75 0.96 10.35 -13.77
N SER A 76 1.90 10.14 -14.68
CA SER A 76 3.28 10.61 -14.52
C SER A 76 3.33 12.11 -14.83
N GLY A 77 3.97 12.90 -13.98
CA GLY A 77 4.22 14.32 -14.17
C GLY A 77 5.46 14.63 -15.00
N ASP A 78 6.31 13.63 -15.25
CA ASP A 78 7.53 13.78 -16.04
C ASP A 78 7.22 13.61 -17.54
N ASP A 79 7.94 14.33 -18.41
CA ASP A 79 7.87 14.26 -19.89
C ASP A 79 8.31 12.89 -20.49
N TRP A 80 8.34 11.84 -19.67
CA TRP A 80 8.56 10.48 -20.13
C TRP A 80 7.38 10.03 -21.01
N PRO A 81 7.65 9.44 -22.18
CA PRO A 81 6.61 9.16 -23.16
C PRO A 81 5.59 8.16 -22.59
N GLU A 82 4.36 8.63 -22.40
CA GLU A 82 3.09 7.88 -22.43
C GLU A 82 2.94 6.58 -21.62
N ASP A 83 3.73 6.31 -20.59
CA ASP A 83 3.44 5.17 -19.73
C ASP A 83 2.32 5.52 -18.74
N GLN A 84 1.12 5.19 -19.18
CA GLN A 84 -0.05 5.00 -18.34
C GLN A 84 0.36 4.25 -17.06
N VAL A 85 0.12 4.87 -15.90
CA VAL A 85 0.43 4.24 -14.61
C VAL A 85 -0.66 3.22 -14.28
N TYR A 86 -0.28 1.96 -14.13
CA TYR A 86 -1.19 0.88 -13.72
C TYR A 86 -0.96 0.54 -12.23
N PRO A 87 -1.54 1.31 -11.29
CA PRO A 87 -1.25 1.14 -9.87
C PRO A 87 -1.65 -0.23 -9.34
N THR A 88 -0.68 -0.99 -8.82
CA THR A 88 -0.89 -2.32 -8.24
C THR A 88 -0.88 -2.33 -6.71
N ASP A 89 -0.17 -1.39 -6.09
CA ASP A 89 -0.13 -1.17 -4.64
C ASP A 89 0.30 0.27 -4.34
N ILE A 90 -0.01 0.77 -3.14
CA ILE A 90 0.32 2.13 -2.71
C ILE A 90 0.76 2.16 -1.23
N ALA A 91 1.53 3.18 -0.87
CA ALA A 91 1.86 3.46 0.53
C ALA A 91 1.84 4.96 0.82
N PHE A 92 1.22 5.32 1.94
CA PHE A 92 1.26 6.69 2.47
C PHE A 92 2.51 6.88 3.32
N THR A 93 3.12 8.05 3.22
CA THR A 93 4.21 8.53 4.10
C THR A 93 3.68 9.52 5.14
N LEU A 94 4.42 9.73 6.22
CA LEU A 94 4.08 10.71 7.28
C LEU A 94 4.00 12.16 6.79
N ASP A 95 4.75 12.51 5.76
CA ASP A 95 4.77 13.85 5.14
C ASP A 95 3.71 14.02 4.03
N LYS A 96 2.66 13.19 4.05
CA LYS A 96 1.51 13.26 3.14
C LYS A 96 1.85 13.03 1.67
N ARG A 97 2.90 12.27 1.37
CA ARG A 97 3.16 11.76 0.02
C ARG A 97 2.54 10.38 -0.15
N LEU A 98 2.31 10.02 -1.41
CA LEU A 98 1.83 8.71 -1.81
C LEU A 98 2.87 8.07 -2.71
N TYR A 99 3.41 6.94 -2.26
CA TYR A 99 4.14 6.02 -3.11
C TYR A 99 3.16 5.15 -3.89
N ILE A 100 3.41 4.98 -5.18
CA ILE A 100 2.58 4.18 -6.09
C ILE A 100 3.51 3.21 -6.81
N ALA A 101 3.26 1.91 -6.64
CA ALA A 101 3.90 0.89 -7.46
C ALA A 101 2.98 0.52 -8.62
N ASP A 102 3.53 0.40 -9.83
CA ASP A 102 2.77 -0.02 -11.00
C ASP A 102 2.87 -1.53 -11.28
N LYS A 103 2.33 -1.96 -12.42
CA LYS A 103 2.34 -3.37 -12.85
C LYS A 103 3.72 -3.87 -13.25
N ASP A 104 4.61 -2.97 -13.67
CA ASP A 104 5.95 -3.29 -14.17
C ASP A 104 7.02 -3.15 -13.07
N GLY A 105 6.60 -2.80 -11.85
CA GLY A 105 7.49 -2.63 -10.69
C GLY A 105 8.11 -1.24 -10.60
N ASN A 106 7.65 -0.28 -11.41
CA ASN A 106 8.06 1.11 -11.29
C ASN A 106 7.46 1.73 -10.03
N LEU A 107 8.24 2.60 -9.40
CA LEU A 107 7.83 3.37 -8.23
C LEU A 107 7.69 4.83 -8.61
N TYR A 108 6.54 5.38 -8.25
CA TYR A 108 6.22 6.80 -8.40
C TYR A 108 5.94 7.41 -7.03
N VAL A 109 6.10 8.74 -6.91
CA VAL A 109 5.75 9.48 -5.70
C VAL A 109 5.01 10.77 -6.03
N THR A 110 4.00 11.10 -5.24
CA THR A 110 3.32 12.39 -5.33
C THR A 110 4.09 13.47 -4.57
N ALA A 111 3.98 14.73 -5.01
CA ALA A 111 4.55 15.86 -4.27
C ALA A 111 3.87 16.07 -2.91
N SER A 112 2.54 15.95 -2.89
CA SER A 112 1.69 15.95 -1.70
C SER A 112 0.31 15.43 -2.09
N MET A 113 -0.36 14.77 -1.15
CA MET A 113 -1.70 14.22 -1.35
C MET A 113 -2.74 15.04 -0.57
N ASN A 114 -3.45 15.92 -1.27
CA ASN A 114 -4.59 16.70 -0.76
C ASN A 114 -5.85 16.43 -1.60
N THR A 115 -6.23 15.17 -1.73
CA THR A 115 -7.09 14.64 -2.79
C THR A 115 -8.59 14.60 -2.49
N ALA A 116 -9.17 15.61 -1.82
CA ALA A 116 -10.62 15.55 -1.52
C ALA A 116 -11.47 15.63 -2.79
N ASN A 117 -10.99 16.38 -3.80
CA ASN A 117 -11.75 16.69 -5.00
C ASN A 117 -11.03 16.34 -6.32
N ASP A 118 -9.79 15.85 -6.26
CA ASP A 118 -9.01 15.61 -7.47
C ASP A 118 -9.45 14.30 -8.14
N THR A 119 -9.75 14.38 -9.43
CA THR A 119 -10.04 13.21 -10.29
C THR A 119 -8.76 12.55 -10.81
N GLU A 120 -7.61 13.16 -10.56
CA GLU A 120 -6.30 12.74 -11.06
C GLU A 120 -5.23 12.97 -10.00
N ILE A 121 -4.32 12.01 -9.86
CA ILE A 121 -3.12 12.11 -9.03
C ILE A 121 -1.92 12.17 -9.96
N LYS A 122 -1.19 13.29 -9.89
CA LYS A 122 0.11 13.44 -10.54
C LYS A 122 1.22 12.91 -9.65
N SER A 123 2.11 12.13 -10.24
CA SER A 123 3.21 11.49 -9.55
C SER A 123 4.48 11.55 -10.40
N ASN A 124 5.64 11.59 -9.77
CA ASN A 124 6.93 11.62 -10.46
C ASN A 124 7.56 10.24 -10.37
N TYR A 125 8.19 9.80 -11.44
CA TYR A 125 8.90 8.53 -11.48
C TYR A 125 10.15 8.60 -10.59
N LEU A 126 10.36 7.59 -9.76
CA LEU A 126 11.54 7.49 -8.89
C LEU A 126 12.55 6.45 -9.37
N GLY A 127 12.08 5.39 -10.03
CA GLY A 127 12.91 4.24 -10.38
C GLY A 127 12.10 2.96 -10.43
N THR A 128 12.80 1.84 -10.59
CA THR A 128 12.19 0.51 -10.64
C THR A 128 12.59 -0.29 -9.40
N LEU A 129 11.60 -0.92 -8.77
CA LEU A 129 11.79 -1.80 -7.62
C LEU A 129 12.44 -3.12 -8.08
N LEU A 130 12.93 -3.90 -7.11
CA LEU A 130 13.62 -5.16 -7.41
C LEU A 130 12.76 -6.22 -8.13
N ASP A 131 11.43 -6.11 -8.04
CA ASP A 131 10.43 -6.89 -8.78
C ASP A 131 9.05 -6.22 -8.59
N GLN A 132 7.99 -6.78 -9.18
CA GLN A 132 6.61 -6.38 -8.89
C GLN A 132 6.29 -6.55 -7.39
N PRO A 133 6.03 -5.46 -6.66
CA PRO A 133 5.95 -5.53 -5.21
C PRO A 133 4.56 -5.92 -4.73
N ARG A 134 4.48 -6.29 -3.45
CA ARG A 134 3.22 -6.46 -2.72
C ARG A 134 3.34 -5.97 -1.29
N GLY A 135 2.26 -5.49 -0.73
CA GLY A 135 2.19 -5.07 0.67
C GLY A 135 3.00 -3.81 0.95
N LEU A 136 3.05 -2.86 0.00
CA LEU A 136 3.75 -1.58 0.18
C LEU A 136 3.32 -0.88 1.47
N ILE A 137 4.28 -0.50 2.31
CA ILE A 137 4.01 0.23 3.55
C ILE A 137 5.22 1.07 3.94
N THR A 138 5.03 2.26 4.52
CA THR A 138 6.14 3.09 5.01
C THR A 138 6.12 3.26 6.51
N ASP A 139 7.30 3.25 7.12
CA ASP A 139 7.46 3.54 8.54
C ASP A 139 7.47 5.05 8.83
N GLU A 140 7.59 5.39 10.12
CA GLU A 140 7.64 6.78 10.59
C GLU A 140 8.87 7.56 10.12
N LYS A 141 9.93 6.86 9.72
CA LYS A 141 11.17 7.43 9.19
C LYS A 141 11.13 7.57 7.67
N GLY A 142 10.05 7.11 7.02
CA GLY A 142 9.86 7.13 5.57
C GLY A 142 10.51 5.98 4.82
N TYR A 143 11.04 4.95 5.50
CA TYR A 143 11.52 3.75 4.81
C TYR A 143 10.34 3.01 4.19
N LEU A 144 10.50 2.58 2.94
CA LEU A 144 9.51 1.81 2.21
C LEU A 144 9.79 0.32 2.40
N TYR A 145 8.79 -0.43 2.83
CA TYR A 145 8.82 -1.87 2.98
C TYR A 145 7.92 -2.50 1.94
N TYR A 146 8.37 -3.61 1.36
CA TYR A 146 7.54 -4.39 0.45
C TYR A 146 7.99 -5.85 0.37
N ILE A 147 7.07 -6.70 -0.08
CA ILE A 147 7.27 -8.11 -0.37
C ILE A 147 7.67 -8.23 -1.83
N ILE A 148 8.66 -9.06 -2.12
CA ILE A 148 8.97 -9.57 -3.46
C ILE A 148 8.39 -10.98 -3.56
N PRO A 149 7.19 -11.16 -4.15
CA PRO A 149 6.49 -12.43 -4.08
C PRO A 149 7.26 -13.58 -4.73
N ARG A 150 7.97 -13.30 -5.84
CA ARG A 150 8.77 -14.28 -6.58
C ARG A 150 9.84 -14.96 -5.73
N PHE A 151 10.44 -14.21 -4.80
CA PHE A 151 11.55 -14.70 -3.97
C PHE A 151 11.13 -15.00 -2.52
N GLY A 152 9.85 -14.80 -2.16
CA GLY A 152 9.40 -14.90 -0.77
C GLY A 152 10.19 -13.98 0.17
N ALA A 153 10.59 -12.80 -0.33
CA ALA A 153 11.47 -11.89 0.39
C ALA A 153 10.70 -10.67 0.89
N VAL A 154 11.11 -10.15 2.04
CA VAL A 154 10.73 -8.81 2.52
C VAL A 154 11.96 -7.94 2.52
N VAL A 155 11.83 -6.80 1.83
CA VAL A 155 12.91 -5.83 1.69
C VAL A 155 12.47 -4.47 2.22
N ARG A 156 13.46 -3.65 2.52
CA ARG A 156 13.31 -2.27 2.96
C ARG A 156 14.19 -1.38 2.10
N TRP A 157 13.63 -0.27 1.64
CA TRP A 157 14.33 0.77 0.91
C TRP A 157 14.35 2.08 1.71
N ASN A 158 15.51 2.74 1.73
CA ASN A 158 15.65 4.08 2.27
C ASN A 158 15.54 5.09 1.13
N PRO A 159 14.59 6.06 1.16
CA PRO A 159 14.46 7.07 0.12
C PRO A 159 15.71 7.91 -0.14
N THR A 160 16.68 7.94 0.78
CA THR A 160 17.98 8.61 0.58
C THR A 160 18.98 7.78 -0.23
N ARG A 161 18.65 6.55 -0.60
CA ARG A 161 19.47 5.65 -1.42
C ARG A 161 18.85 5.46 -2.79
N THR A 162 19.68 5.10 -3.76
CA THR A 162 19.24 4.74 -5.11
C THR A 162 18.31 3.53 -5.10
N LEU A 163 17.34 3.49 -6.01
CA LEU A 163 16.46 2.33 -6.25
C LEU A 163 17.20 1.27 -7.07
N ASN A 164 18.14 0.58 -6.43
CA ASN A 164 18.86 -0.56 -6.98
C ASN A 164 19.07 -1.63 -5.88
N ALA A 165 19.62 -2.79 -6.24
CA ALA A 165 19.83 -3.89 -5.28
C ALA A 165 20.62 -3.45 -4.03
N GLU A 166 21.66 -2.64 -4.20
CA GLU A 166 22.52 -2.14 -3.12
C GLU A 166 21.80 -1.13 -2.20
N GLY A 167 20.78 -0.46 -2.70
CA GLY A 167 19.95 0.47 -1.96
C GLY A 167 18.91 -0.20 -1.05
N HIS A 168 18.72 -1.52 -1.16
CA HIS A 168 17.73 -2.27 -0.40
C HIS A 168 18.39 -3.14 0.68
N ASP A 169 17.79 -3.14 1.86
CA ASP A 169 18.11 -4.11 2.90
C ASP A 169 17.13 -5.28 2.80
N VAL A 170 17.65 -6.51 2.78
CA VAL A 170 16.79 -7.70 2.88
C VAL A 170 16.55 -8.04 4.34
N LEU A 171 15.29 -7.99 4.76
CA LEU A 171 14.89 -8.21 6.15
C LEU A 171 14.57 -9.68 6.43
N LYS A 172 14.00 -10.37 5.44
CA LYS A 172 13.61 -11.78 5.58
C LYS A 172 13.52 -12.46 4.23
N PHE A 173 13.93 -13.72 4.20
CA PHE A 173 13.55 -14.69 3.18
C PHE A 173 12.71 -15.80 3.82
N HIS A 174 11.73 -16.29 3.08
CA HIS A 174 10.91 -17.44 3.47
C HIS A 174 10.50 -18.25 2.25
N THR A 175 10.37 -19.57 2.41
CA THR A 175 9.98 -20.48 1.32
C THR A 175 8.48 -20.45 1.04
N ASP A 176 7.66 -20.15 2.07
CA ASP A 176 6.22 -19.99 1.91
C ASP A 176 5.81 -18.55 1.54
N SER A 177 4.65 -18.44 0.89
CA SER A 177 4.06 -17.17 0.46
C SER A 177 3.83 -16.21 1.63
N ILE A 178 4.49 -15.07 1.58
CA ILE A 178 4.21 -13.94 2.46
C ILE A 178 3.06 -13.13 1.86
N ILE A 179 2.02 -12.89 2.66
CA ILE A 179 0.80 -12.22 2.19
C ILE A 179 0.74 -10.75 2.56
N GLN A 180 1.31 -10.36 3.71
CA GLN A 180 1.19 -9.00 4.23
C GLN A 180 2.34 -8.63 5.16
N ILE A 181 2.71 -7.36 5.16
CA ILE A 181 3.57 -6.74 6.17
C ILE A 181 2.68 -5.96 7.14
N LEU A 182 2.94 -6.10 8.43
CA LEU A 182 2.21 -5.48 9.52
C LEU A 182 3.19 -4.73 10.43
N PHE A 183 2.84 -3.52 10.82
CA PHE A 183 3.54 -2.82 11.89
C PHE A 183 2.84 -3.05 13.22
N GLY A 184 3.61 -3.54 14.19
CA GLY A 184 3.17 -3.69 15.57
C GLY A 184 3.55 -2.48 16.41
N VAL A 185 3.29 -2.60 17.71
CA VAL A 185 3.68 -1.57 18.69
C VAL A 185 5.19 -1.33 18.67
N ARG A 186 5.58 -0.08 18.96
CA ARG A 186 6.99 0.36 19.06
C ARG A 186 7.83 0.11 17.80
N GLY A 187 7.19 0.12 16.63
CA GLY A 187 7.89 -0.07 15.35
C GLY A 187 8.39 -1.50 15.11
N SER A 188 7.77 -2.49 15.75
CA SER A 188 8.02 -3.89 15.39
C SER A 188 7.44 -4.17 14.00
N VAL A 189 8.16 -4.96 13.20
CA VAL A 189 7.70 -5.35 11.87
C VAL A 189 7.40 -6.84 11.88
N TRP A 190 6.21 -7.17 11.42
CA TRP A 190 5.69 -8.53 11.33
C TRP A 190 5.32 -8.85 9.90
N ILE A 191 5.41 -10.12 9.55
CA ILE A 191 4.92 -10.65 8.29
C ILE A 191 3.81 -11.65 8.59
N ALA A 192 2.75 -11.63 7.80
CA ALA A 192 1.75 -12.67 7.78
C ALA A 192 2.01 -13.59 6.58
N MET A 193 1.83 -14.89 6.78
CA MET A 193 2.02 -15.93 5.77
C MET A 193 0.72 -16.62 5.44
N GLU A 194 0.65 -17.09 4.19
CA GLU A 194 -0.48 -17.86 3.67
C GLU A 194 -0.65 -19.18 4.44
N LYS A 195 0.46 -19.88 4.67
CA LYS A 195 0.48 -21.10 5.47
C LYS A 195 0.80 -20.80 6.93
N MET A 196 0.25 -21.66 7.79
CA MET A 196 0.62 -21.67 9.20
C MET A 196 2.09 -22.09 9.36
N LEU A 197 2.84 -21.32 10.16
CA LEU A 197 4.23 -21.66 10.56
C LEU A 197 4.28 -22.78 11.58
N THR A 198 3.33 -22.74 12.51
CA THR A 198 3.16 -23.68 13.62
C THR A 198 1.67 -24.00 13.71
N MET A 199 1.23 -24.87 14.62
CA MET A 199 -0.19 -25.19 14.76
C MET A 199 -1.11 -23.97 15.03
N ARG A 200 -0.57 -22.78 15.34
CA ARG A 200 -1.38 -21.58 15.66
C ARG A 200 -0.88 -20.25 15.10
N ASP A 201 0.30 -20.17 14.50
CA ASP A 201 0.87 -18.87 14.10
C ASP A 201 0.95 -18.69 12.58
N HIS A 202 0.26 -17.68 12.07
CA HIS A 202 0.42 -17.17 10.71
C HIS A 202 1.39 -15.99 10.63
N CYS A 203 1.75 -15.41 11.78
CA CYS A 203 2.53 -14.18 11.86
C CYS A 203 3.92 -14.44 12.41
N LEU A 204 4.93 -13.87 11.77
CA LEU A 204 6.32 -13.91 12.23
C LEU A 204 6.84 -12.48 12.42
N ARG A 205 7.42 -12.19 13.58
CA ARG A 205 8.14 -10.94 13.79
C ARG A 205 9.49 -11.00 13.09
N ILE A 206 9.75 -10.02 12.22
CA ILE A 206 11.02 -9.90 11.48
C ILE A 206 11.88 -8.74 11.98
N MET A 207 11.30 -7.76 12.68
CA MET A 207 12.04 -6.70 13.37
C MET A 207 11.40 -6.35 14.71
N TYR A 208 12.22 -6.06 15.72
CA TYR A 208 11.76 -5.71 17.07
C TYR A 208 11.39 -4.24 17.21
N HIS A 209 12.16 -3.37 16.58
CA HIS A 209 11.98 -1.92 16.50
C HIS A 209 12.45 -1.47 15.12
N PHE A 210 11.97 -0.31 14.63
CA PHE A 210 12.56 0.37 13.47
C PHE A 210 13.97 0.78 13.87
N SER A 211 14.93 -0.14 13.72
CA SER A 211 16.25 -0.09 14.34
C SER A 211 16.81 1.33 14.42
N ASN A 212 17.17 1.75 15.64
CA ASN A 212 18.32 2.63 15.77
C ASN A 212 19.51 1.82 15.25
N ASN A 213 20.31 2.44 14.40
CA ASN A 213 21.60 1.89 14.00
C ASN A 213 22.38 1.55 15.28
N ALA A 214 22.40 0.28 15.67
CA ALA A 214 23.54 -0.25 16.39
C ALA A 214 24.56 -0.53 15.30
N ILE A 215 25.40 0.49 15.07
CA ILE A 215 26.69 0.38 14.40
C ILE A 215 27.40 -0.83 15.03
N LEU A 216 27.81 -1.78 14.19
CA LEU A 216 28.79 -2.81 14.56
C LEU A 216 30.13 -2.15 14.88
#